data_AF-A0A1J1JNL4-F1
#
_entry.id   AF-A0A1J1JNL4-F1
#
_cell.length_a   1.000
_cell.length_b   1.000
_cell.length_c   1.000
_cell.angle_alpha   90.00
_cell.angle_beta   90.00
_cell.angle_gamma   90.00
#
_symmetry.space_group_name_H-M   'P 1'
#
loop_
_entity.id
_entity.type
_entity.pdbx_description
1 polymer ?
#
loop_
_entity_poly.entity_id
_entity_poly.type
_entity_poly.pdbx_seq_one_letter_code
_entity_poly.pdbx_strand_id
1 'polypeptide(L)' 'MNPIERVWHYLKQHLSWEIYQDIEQLKEQVRSVIEGFSPEIIASLTGWDYILEALTTVA' A
#
# COMPACT_ATOMS: atom_id res chain seq x y z
N MET A 1 5.09 9.33 7.15
CA MET A 1 4.24 8.78 6.09
C MET A 1 3.29 7.79 6.73
N ASN A 2 2.00 8.06 6.69
CA ASN A 2 0.99 7.22 7.32
C ASN A 2 0.93 5.84 6.64
N PRO A 3 0.47 4.79 7.34
CA PRO A 3 0.38 3.44 6.79
C PRO A 3 -0.44 3.38 5.49
N ILE A 4 -1.52 4.15 5.39
CA ILE A 4 -2.32 4.21 4.16
C ILE A 4 -1.55 4.84 2.99
N GLU A 5 -0.70 5.82 3.25
CA GLU A 5 0.15 6.44 2.22
C GLU A 5 1.22 5.47 1.74
N ARG A 6 1.79 4.63 2.62
CA ARG A 6 2.73 3.56 2.26
C ARG A 6 2.08 2.52 1.34
N VAL A 7 0.86 2.09 1.66
CA VAL A 7 0.08 1.18 0.81
C VAL A 7 -0.20 1.83 -0.55
N TRP A 8 -0.59 3.10 -0.56
CA TRP A 8 -0.84 3.84 -1.80
C TRP A 8 0.44 4.00 -2.66
N HIS A 9 1.59 4.23 -2.03
CA HIS A 9 2.88 4.26 -2.73
C HIS A 9 3.21 2.92 -3.36
N TYR A 10 3.07 1.83 -2.61
CA TYR A 10 3.30 0.48 -3.13
C TYR A 10 2.37 0.17 -4.31
N LEU A 11 1.09 0.49 -4.18
CA LEU A 11 0.11 0.31 -5.24
C LEU A 11 0.46 1.13 -6.49
N LYS A 12 0.84 2.40 -6.34
CA LYS A 12 1.31 3.24 -7.45
C LYS A 12 2.59 2.71 -8.12
N GLN A 13 3.50 2.09 -7.37
CA GLN A 13 4.68 1.44 -7.94
C GLN A 13 4.29 0.23 -8.79
N HIS A 14 3.32 -0.57 -8.35
CA HIS A 14 2.80 -1.70 -9.13
C HIS A 14 2.08 -1.27 -10.39
N LEU A 15 1.30 -0.19 -10.33
CA LEU A 15 0.66 0.38 -11.52
C LEU A 15 1.68 0.97 -12.53
N SER A 16 2.95 1.10 -12.15
CA SER A 16 4.11 1.39 -13.03
C SER A 16 3.91 2.51 -14.06
N TRP A 17 3.01 3.46 -13.80
CA TRP A 17 2.64 4.54 -14.72
C TRP A 17 2.09 4.06 -16.07
N GLU A 18 1.46 2.87 -16.11
CA GLU A 18 0.78 2.43 -17.31
C GLU A 18 -0.35 3.37 -17.68
N ILE A 19 -0.49 3.64 -18.98
CA ILE A 19 -1.58 4.46 -19.51
C ILE A 19 -2.77 3.54 -19.74
N TYR A 20 -3.71 3.57 -18.79
CA TYR A 20 -4.98 2.88 -18.94
C TYR A 20 -5.88 3.65 -19.90
N GLN A 21 -6.46 2.92 -20.85
CA GLN A 21 -7.37 3.50 -21.85
C GLN A 21 -8.70 3.97 -21.25
N ASP A 22 -9.12 3.34 -20.16
CA ASP A 22 -10.39 3.63 -19.49
C ASP A 22 -10.29 3.43 -17.97
N ILE A 23 -11.21 4.05 -17.23
CA ILE A 23 -11.20 4.01 -15.76
C ILE A 23 -11.54 2.61 -15.23
N GLU A 24 -12.27 1.82 -16.01
CA GLU A 24 -12.58 0.44 -15.65
C GLU A 24 -11.33 -0.44 -15.62
N GLN A 25 -10.44 -0.32 -16.61
CA GLN A 25 -9.16 -1.03 -16.62
C GLN A 25 -8.30 -0.64 -15.41
N LEU A 26 -8.25 0.65 -15.06
CA LEU A 26 -7.55 1.10 -13.87
C LEU A 26 -8.14 0.43 -12.61
N LYS A 27 -9.47 0.39 -12.49
CA LYS A 27 -10.15 -0.24 -11.34
C LYS A 27 -9.89 -1.74 -11.27
N GLU A 28 -9.87 -2.44 -12.40
CA GLU A 28 -9.55 -3.87 -12.46
C GLU A 28 -8.09 -4.15 -12.07
N GLN A 29 -7.13 -3.35 -12.53
CA GLN A 29 -5.72 -3.49 -12.14
C GLN A 29 -5.52 -3.19 -10.66
N VAL A 30 -6.11 -2.10 -10.16
CA VAL A 30 -6.09 -1.77 -8.72
C VAL A 30 -6.70 -2.92 -7.91
N ARG A 31 -7.83 -3.47 -8.36
CA ARG A 31 -8.48 -4.61 -7.71
C ARG A 31 -7.57 -5.84 -7.69
N SER A 32 -6.95 -6.19 -8.83
CA SER A 32 -6.03 -7.32 -8.94
C SER A 32 -4.84 -7.19 -7.98
N VAL A 33 -4.24 -6.00 -7.89
CA VAL A 33 -3.16 -5.70 -6.94
C VAL A 33 -3.64 -5.83 -5.49
N ILE A 34 -4.85 -5.34 -5.19
CA ILE A 34 -5.43 -5.44 -3.84
C ILE A 34 -5.76 -6.89 -3.47
N GLU A 35 -6.30 -7.69 -4.39
CA GLU A 35 -6.58 -9.11 -4.18
C GLU A 35 -5.29 -9.94 -4.04
N GLY A 36 -4.19 -9.49 -4.65
CA GLY A 36 -2.85 -10.05 -4.46
C GLY A 36 -2.19 -9.71 -3.11
N PHE A 37 -2.76 -8.79 -2.33
CA PHE A 37 -2.21 -8.46 -1.02
C PHE A 37 -2.40 -9.61 -0.04
N SER A 38 -1.29 -10.25 0.31
CA SER A 38 -1.21 -11.16 1.43
C SER A 38 -1.11 -10.38 2.75
N PRO A 39 -1.60 -10.95 3.88
CA PRO A 39 -1.47 -10.32 5.20
C PRO A 39 -0.02 -9.99 5.57
N GLU A 40 0.95 -10.75 5.07
CA GLU A 40 2.39 -10.46 5.23
C GLU A 40 2.83 -9.20 4.49
N ILE A 41 2.31 -8.94 3.29
CA ILE A 41 2.60 -7.72 2.53
C ILE A 41 1.97 -6.52 3.23
N ILE A 42 0.71 -6.65 3.69
CA ILE A 42 0.05 -5.61 4.48
C ILE A 42 0.83 -5.36 5.78
N ALA A 43 1.26 -6.40 6.49
CA ALA A 43 2.07 -6.27 7.70
C ALA A 43 3.46 -5.68 7.44
N SER A 44 4.06 -5.92 6.27
CA SER A 44 5.33 -5.29 5.87
C SER A 44 5.16 -3.82 5.47
N LEU A 45 4.04 -3.48 4.80
CA LEU A 45 3.74 -2.10 4.34
C LEU A 45 3.25 -1.20 5.48
N THR A 46 2.41 -1.78 6.34
CA THR A 46 1.90 -1.16 7.56
C THR A 46 2.78 -1.45 8.78
N GLY A 47 3.94 -2.08 8.52
CA GLY A 47 4.93 -2.48 9.50
C GLY A 47 5.18 -1.38 10.51
N TRP A 48 4.86 -1.76 11.74
CA TRP A 48 4.65 -1.02 12.99
C TRP A 48 5.73 -0.04 13.44
N ASP A 49 6.66 0.41 12.60
CA ASP A 49 7.72 1.34 13.00
C ASP A 49 7.13 2.61 13.65
N TYR A 50 6.05 3.15 13.09
CA TYR A 50 5.36 4.32 13.65
C TYR A 50 4.61 4.04 14.98
N ILE A 51 4.01 2.86 15.13
CA ILE A 51 3.28 2.51 16.37
C ILE A 51 4.28 2.18 17.47
N LEU A 52 5.37 1.48 17.14
CA LEU A 52 6.47 1.19 18.05
C LEU A 52 7.20 2.47 18.44
N GLU A 53 7.54 3.37 17.51
CA GLU A 53 8.11 4.68 17.84
C GLU A 53 7.16 5.52 18.71
N ALA A 54 5.87 5.58 18.38
CA ALA A 54 4.89 6.30 19.19
C ALA A 54 4.71 5.71 20.61
N LEU A 55 4.93 4.40 20.79
CA LEU A 55 4.91 3.74 22.09
C LEU A 55 6.26 3.81 22.84
N THR A 56 7.37 3.97 22.12
CA THR A 56 8.74 3.98 22.69
C THR A 56 9.23 5.39 23.07
N THR A 57 8.53 6.46 22.65
CA THR A 57 8.85 7.85 23.06
C THR A 57 8.45 8.20 24.50
N VAL A 58 7.98 7.24 25.29
CA VAL A 58 7.91 7.32 26.76
C VAL A 58 8.88 6.30 27.36
N ALA A 59 10.16 6.67 27.41
CA ALA A 59 11.17 6.02 28.25
C ALA A 59 12.11 7.09 28.82
#